data_AF-A0A2W4KF37-F1
#
_entry.id   AF-A0A2W4KF37-F1
#
_cell.length_a   1.000
_cell.length_b   1.000
_cell.length_c   1.000
_cell.angle_alpha   90.00
_cell.angle_beta   90.00
_cell.angle_gamma   90.00
#
_symmetry.space_group_name_H-M   'P 1'
#
loop_
_entity.id
_entity.type
_entity.pdbx_description
1 polymer ?
#
loop_
_entity_poly.entity_id
_entity_poly.type
_entity_poly.pdbx_seq_one_letter_code
_entity_poly.pdbx_strand_id
1 'polypeptide(L)'
;GPRHSREQRLAVLVERAGRQGRLAALRPRRLPRLLDHLEQWLGHRPRPSLLHGDLWGGNWMAGWSTSADAPPEEGAPGGPTRARATGAGVARPYLIDPAVFYGDAELDLAMAALFGGFPPSFFAAYAEQRPLAPGHEDRRPLYQLYYLLAHLVLFGETYGPAVDRVLRRYVG
;
A
#
# COMPACT_ATOMS: atom_id res chain seq x y z
N GLY A 1 8.41 -12.20 -13.71
CA GLY A 1 7.74 -12.73 -12.50
C GLY A 1 7.54 -11.62 -11.46
N PRO A 2 6.82 -11.87 -10.35
CA PRO A 2 6.41 -10.84 -9.37
C PRO A 2 7.56 -10.15 -8.59
N ARG A 3 8.79 -10.66 -8.71
CA ARG A 3 10.02 -9.97 -8.25
C ARG A 3 10.38 -8.80 -9.18
N HIS A 4 10.36 -9.06 -10.49
CA HIS A 4 10.70 -8.06 -11.50
C HIS A 4 9.73 -6.88 -11.50
N SER A 5 8.44 -7.09 -11.18
CA SER A 5 7.44 -6.01 -11.26
C SER A 5 7.63 -4.90 -10.22
N ARG A 6 8.19 -5.19 -9.04
CA ARG A 6 8.38 -4.19 -7.96
C ARG A 6 9.59 -3.31 -8.24
N GLU A 7 10.71 -3.94 -8.57
CA GLU A 7 11.95 -3.25 -8.92
C GLU A 7 11.76 -2.37 -10.16
N GLN A 8 11.08 -2.90 -11.19
CA GLN A 8 10.76 -2.16 -12.41
C GLN A 8 9.89 -0.93 -12.13
N ARG A 9 8.86 -1.07 -11.28
CA ARG A 9 8.00 0.07 -10.90
C ARG A 9 8.78 1.16 -10.17
N LEU A 10 9.66 0.78 -9.26
CA LEU A 10 10.48 1.74 -8.52
C LEU A 10 11.51 2.42 -9.44
N ALA A 11 12.18 1.65 -10.30
CA ALA A 11 13.16 2.16 -11.26
C ALA A 11 12.52 3.17 -12.24
N VAL A 12 11.32 2.89 -12.75
CA VAL A 12 10.58 3.82 -13.62
C VAL A 12 10.29 5.15 -12.93
N LEU A 13 9.92 5.13 -11.65
CA LEU A 13 9.69 6.36 -10.88
C LEU A 13 10.99 7.13 -10.63
N VAL A 14 12.09 6.44 -10.35
CA VAL A 14 13.42 7.06 -10.20
C VAL A 14 13.86 7.73 -11.50
N GLU A 15 13.74 7.02 -12.64
CA GLU A 15 14.08 7.58 -13.95
C GLU A 15 13.22 8.82 -14.26
N ARG A 16 11.90 8.72 -14.04
CA ARG A 16 10.98 9.83 -14.27
C ARG A 16 11.29 11.03 -13.38
N ALA A 17 11.57 10.82 -12.09
CA ALA A 17 11.97 11.88 -11.18
C ALA A 17 13.27 12.55 -11.63
N GLY A 18 14.24 11.76 -12.12
CA GLY A 18 15.50 12.26 -12.68
C GLY A 18 15.28 13.12 -13.92
N ARG A 19 14.50 12.63 -14.89
CA ARG A 19 14.16 13.37 -16.13
C ARG A 19 13.44 14.68 -15.87
N GLN A 20 12.67 14.76 -14.78
CA GLN A 20 11.96 15.98 -14.36
C GLN A 20 12.81 16.92 -13.50
N GLY A 21 14.08 16.58 -13.20
CA GLY A 21 14.93 17.39 -12.32
C GLY A 21 14.50 17.39 -10.85
N ARG A 22 13.73 16.37 -10.41
CA ARG A 22 13.15 16.27 -9.05
C ARG A 22 13.98 15.41 -8.08
N LEU A 23 15.23 15.14 -8.42
CA LEU A 23 16.15 14.38 -7.55
C LEU A 23 17.17 15.32 -6.92
N ALA A 24 16.76 16.04 -5.87
CA ALA A 24 17.66 16.92 -5.15
C ALA A 24 18.74 16.17 -4.32
N ALA A 25 19.77 16.91 -3.92
CA ALA A 25 20.79 16.48 -2.95
C ALA A 25 21.46 15.13 -3.31
N LEU A 26 21.47 14.18 -2.37
CA LEU A 26 22.14 12.88 -2.52
C LEU A 26 21.28 11.82 -3.21
N ARG A 27 20.03 12.12 -3.57
CA ARG A 27 19.11 11.14 -4.17
C ARG A 27 19.62 10.53 -5.46
N PRO A 28 20.23 11.28 -6.41
CA PRO A 28 20.81 10.70 -7.62
C PRO A 28 21.91 9.66 -7.34
N ARG A 29 22.60 9.76 -6.20
CA ARG A 29 23.65 8.81 -5.79
C ARG A 29 23.12 7.64 -4.98
N ARG A 30 22.12 7.88 -4.12
CA ARG A 30 21.58 6.88 -3.18
C ARG A 30 20.50 5.99 -3.79
N LEU A 31 19.64 6.51 -4.66
CA LEU A 31 18.57 5.70 -5.27
C LEU A 31 19.12 4.54 -6.12
N PRO A 32 20.12 4.72 -7.00
CA PRO A 32 20.71 3.58 -7.73
C PRO A 32 21.29 2.52 -6.78
N ARG A 33 22.07 2.93 -5.78
CA ARG A 33 22.62 2.02 -4.77
C ARG A 33 21.54 1.24 -4.01
N LEU A 34 20.40 1.87 -3.72
CA LEU A 34 19.28 1.19 -3.09
C LEU A 34 18.69 0.13 -4.02
N LEU A 35 18.48 0.48 -5.30
CA LEU A 35 17.94 -0.42 -6.30
C LEU A 35 18.84 -1.65 -6.51
N ASP A 36 20.16 -1.45 -6.56
CA ASP A 36 21.16 -2.52 -6.70
C ASP A 36 21.12 -3.55 -5.55
N HIS A 37 20.55 -3.16 -4.41
CA HIS A 37 20.50 -3.98 -3.21
C HIS A 37 19.08 -4.23 -2.70
N LEU A 38 18.04 -3.96 -3.50
CA LEU A 38 16.66 -3.98 -3.03
C LEU A 38 16.20 -5.38 -2.55
N GLU A 39 16.62 -6.43 -3.26
CA GLU A 39 16.28 -7.82 -2.90
C GLU A 39 16.83 -8.25 -1.54
N GLN A 40 17.93 -7.65 -1.05
CA GLN A 40 18.48 -7.99 0.26
C GLN A 40 17.53 -7.61 1.41
N TRP A 41 16.72 -6.57 1.19
CA TRP A 41 15.78 -6.06 2.18
C TRP A 41 14.36 -6.58 1.96
N LEU A 42 13.95 -6.75 0.71
CA LEU A 42 12.61 -7.27 0.40
C LEU A 42 12.53 -8.77 0.60
N GLY A 43 13.57 -9.54 0.22
CA GLY A 43 13.95 -10.90 0.68
C GLY A 43 12.93 -12.04 0.65
N HIS A 44 11.64 -11.80 0.47
CA HIS A 44 10.58 -12.76 0.69
C HIS A 44 9.76 -13.04 -0.59
N ARG A 45 9.00 -14.13 -0.56
CA ARG A 45 8.09 -14.54 -1.65
C ARG A 45 6.66 -14.42 -1.13
N PRO A 46 6.02 -13.25 -1.22
CA PRO A 46 4.66 -13.11 -0.74
C PRO A 46 3.70 -13.89 -1.63
N ARG A 47 2.61 -14.35 -1.03
CA ARG A 47 1.45 -14.84 -1.78
C ARG A 47 0.83 -13.67 -2.54
N PRO A 48 0.65 -13.76 -3.88
CA PRO A 48 0.00 -12.72 -4.65
C PRO A 48 -1.37 -12.38 -4.07
N SER A 49 -1.66 -11.09 -3.95
CA SER A 49 -2.92 -10.55 -3.43
C SER A 49 -3.45 -9.54 -4.44
N LEU A 50 -4.77 -9.51 -4.62
CA LEU A 50 -5.41 -8.41 -5.33
C LEU A 50 -5.28 -7.16 -4.47
N LEU A 51 -4.59 -6.15 -4.97
CA LEU A 51 -4.36 -4.88 -4.27
C LEU A 51 -5.34 -3.82 -4.72
N HIS A 52 -5.72 -2.93 -3.81
CA HIS A 52 -6.37 -1.67 -4.15
C HIS A 52 -5.43 -0.78 -4.95
N GLY A 53 -4.15 -0.75 -4.60
CA GLY A 53 -3.08 -0.03 -5.32
C GLY A 53 -2.96 1.45 -4.98
N ASP A 54 -4.02 2.06 -4.45
CA ASP A 54 -4.07 3.45 -3.98
C ASP A 54 -4.74 3.57 -2.59
N LEU A 55 -4.40 2.69 -1.63
CA LEU A 55 -5.10 2.60 -0.34
C LEU A 55 -4.57 3.63 0.68
N TRP A 56 -5.10 4.85 0.66
CA TRP A 56 -4.81 5.89 1.65
C TRP A 56 -6.10 6.45 2.26
N GLY A 57 -5.99 7.29 3.29
CA GLY A 57 -7.13 7.82 4.05
C GLY A 57 -8.20 8.53 3.23
N GLY A 58 -7.87 9.07 2.05
CA GLY A 58 -8.82 9.70 1.14
C GLY A 58 -9.62 8.72 0.27
N ASN A 59 -9.20 7.46 0.18
CA ASN A 59 -9.79 6.46 -0.72
C ASN A 59 -10.62 5.40 0.01
N TRP A 60 -11.09 5.72 1.22
CA TRP A 60 -12.11 4.93 1.89
C TRP A 60 -13.12 5.82 2.61
N MET A 61 -14.34 5.32 2.74
CA MET A 61 -15.44 6.02 3.41
C MET A 61 -16.26 5.05 4.26
N ALA A 62 -16.78 5.53 5.38
CA ALA A 62 -17.82 4.82 6.11
C ALA A 62 -19.18 5.18 5.50
N GLY A 63 -19.88 4.19 4.97
CA GLY A 63 -21.27 4.31 4.54
C GLY A 63 -22.22 3.60 5.51
N TRP A 64 -23.50 3.73 5.24
CA TRP A 64 -24.56 3.05 5.98
C TRP A 64 -25.28 2.08 5.04
N SER A 65 -25.44 0.83 5.45
CA SER A 65 -26.13 -0.18 4.67
C SER A 65 -27.15 -0.90 5.54
N THR A 66 -28.35 -1.10 4.99
CA THR A 66 -29.33 -2.02 5.61
C THR A 66 -29.08 -3.44 5.13
N SER A 67 -29.62 -4.43 5.83
CA SER A 67 -29.56 -5.84 5.41
C SER A 67 -30.17 -6.10 4.01
N ALA A 68 -30.94 -5.16 3.46
CA ALA A 68 -31.51 -5.26 2.11
C ALA A 68 -30.55 -4.72 1.02
N ASP A 69 -29.59 -3.86 1.36
CA ASP A 69 -28.66 -3.21 0.43
C ASP A 69 -27.30 -3.92 0.34
N ALA A 70 -27.13 -5.00 1.10
CA ALA A 70 -25.89 -5.77 1.10
C ALA A 70 -25.70 -6.46 -0.27
N PRO A 71 -24.56 -6.27 -0.97
CA PRO A 71 -24.23 -7.12 -2.10
C PRO A 71 -24.25 -8.58 -1.66
N PRO A 72 -24.64 -9.53 -2.54
CA PRO A 72 -24.63 -10.95 -2.21
C PRO A 72 -23.21 -11.35 -1.76
N GLU A 73 -23.10 -12.05 -0.64
CA GLU A 73 -21.81 -12.52 -0.15
C GLU A 73 -21.21 -13.49 -1.16
N GLU A 74 -20.15 -13.08 -1.86
CA GLU A 74 -19.35 -13.98 -2.68
C GLU A 74 -18.54 -14.92 -1.76
N GLY A 75 -18.99 -16.17 -1.63
CA GLY A 75 -18.12 -17.28 -1.23
C GLY A 75 -18.42 -18.05 0.07
N ALA A 76 -19.55 -17.83 0.75
CA ALA A 76 -19.92 -18.69 1.89
C ALA A 76 -20.61 -20.00 1.41
N PRO A 77 -20.16 -21.21 1.81
CA PRO A 77 -20.87 -22.44 1.53
C PRO A 77 -22.07 -22.56 2.47
N GLY A 78 -23.24 -22.14 1.99
CA GLY A 78 -24.51 -22.27 2.72
C GLY A 78 -25.51 -21.22 2.26
N GLY A 79 -26.60 -21.65 1.64
CA GLY A 79 -27.66 -20.77 1.13
C GLY A 79 -28.26 -19.88 2.23
N PRO A 80 -28.95 -18.78 1.85
CA PRO A 80 -29.31 -17.72 2.78
C PRO A 80 -30.38 -18.20 3.76
N THR A 81 -29.98 -18.38 5.01
CA THR A 81 -30.93 -18.42 6.12
C THR A 81 -31.34 -16.98 6.39
N ARG A 82 -32.56 -16.59 6.00
CA ARG A 82 -33.08 -15.23 6.18
C ARG A 82 -33.25 -14.92 7.67
N ALA A 83 -32.23 -14.34 8.29
CA ALA A 83 -32.38 -13.68 9.58
C ALA A 83 -33.31 -12.46 9.42
N ARG A 84 -34.22 -12.30 10.37
CA ARG A 84 -35.21 -11.20 10.41
C ARG A 84 -34.47 -9.86 10.42
N ALA A 85 -34.73 -9.01 9.42
CA ALA A 85 -34.15 -7.67 9.32
C ALA A 85 -34.64 -6.80 10.48
N THR A 86 -33.82 -6.64 11.51
CA THR A 86 -33.95 -5.53 12.46
C THR A 86 -33.54 -4.26 11.71
N GLY A 87 -34.41 -3.26 11.61
CA GLY A 87 -34.19 -2.01 10.85
C GLY A 87 -33.03 -1.11 11.32
N ALA A 88 -32.09 -1.64 12.12
CA ALA A 88 -30.83 -1.00 12.40
C ALA A 88 -29.86 -1.32 11.26
N GLY A 89 -29.53 -0.34 10.43
CA GLY A 89 -28.44 -0.49 9.49
C GLY A 89 -27.10 -0.68 10.20
N VAL A 90 -26.09 -1.03 9.42
CA VAL A 90 -24.73 -1.28 9.91
C VAL A 90 -23.79 -0.38 9.13
N ALA A 91 -22.84 0.25 9.84
CA ALA A 91 -21.77 0.99 9.19
C ALA A 91 -20.92 0.03 8.36
N ARG A 92 -20.69 0.35 7.08
CA ARG A 92 -19.88 -0.44 6.16
C ARG A 92 -18.74 0.37 5.56
N PRO A 93 -17.54 -0.19 5.44
CA PRO A 93 -16.45 0.46 4.72
C PRO A 93 -16.68 0.34 3.20
N TYR A 94 -16.42 1.43 2.48
CA TYR A 94 -16.37 1.48 1.03
C TYR A 94 -14.98 1.95 0.61
N LEU A 95 -14.34 1.22 -0.31
CA LEU A 95 -13.08 1.61 -0.94
C LEU A 95 -13.39 2.22 -2.31
N ILE A 96 -12.68 3.28 -2.69
CA ILE A 96 -12.92 4.04 -3.92
C ILE A 96 -11.61 4.35 -4.66
N ASP A 97 -11.71 4.69 -5.94
CA ASP A 97 -10.60 5.08 -6.81
C ASP A 97 -9.42 4.08 -6.84
N PRO A 98 -9.68 2.80 -7.18
CA PRO A 98 -8.64 1.79 -7.12
C PRO A 98 -7.69 1.85 -8.32
N ALA A 99 -6.43 1.54 -8.08
CA ALA A 99 -5.39 1.30 -9.08
C ALA A 99 -5.00 -0.19 -9.07
N VAL A 100 -5.97 -1.07 -9.32
CA VAL A 100 -5.91 -2.51 -9.02
C VAL A 100 -4.76 -3.24 -9.74
N PHE A 101 -4.04 -4.08 -9.01
CA PHE A 101 -3.14 -5.10 -9.58
C PHE A 101 -2.84 -6.22 -8.59
N TYR A 102 -2.26 -7.33 -9.07
CA TYR A 102 -1.77 -8.39 -8.20
C TYR A 102 -0.36 -8.09 -7.70
N GLY A 103 -0.17 -8.11 -6.37
CA GLY A 103 1.10 -7.80 -5.74
C GLY A 103 1.22 -8.33 -4.32
N ASP A 104 2.11 -7.70 -3.57
CA ASP A 104 2.30 -7.96 -2.14
C ASP A 104 1.32 -7.12 -1.32
N ALA A 105 0.59 -7.76 -0.39
CA ALA A 105 -0.35 -7.06 0.47
C ALA A 105 0.31 -6.01 1.36
N GLU A 106 1.60 -6.18 1.67
CA GLU A 106 2.38 -5.20 2.43
C GLU A 106 2.45 -3.83 1.72
N LEU A 107 2.23 -3.76 0.40
CA LEU A 107 2.23 -2.51 -0.36
C LEU A 107 1.01 -1.63 -0.02
N ASP A 108 -0.21 -2.18 -0.03
CA ASP A 108 -1.43 -1.44 0.36
C ASP A 108 -1.37 -1.01 1.82
N LEU A 109 -0.88 -1.89 2.71
CA LEU A 109 -0.72 -1.55 4.13
C LEU A 109 0.33 -0.47 4.37
N ALA A 110 1.41 -0.48 3.58
CA ALA A 110 2.42 0.57 3.62
C ALA A 110 1.85 1.93 3.22
N MET A 111 0.96 1.96 2.22
CA MET A 111 0.25 3.17 1.81
C MET A 111 -0.75 3.66 2.86
N ALA A 112 -1.54 2.74 3.42
CA ALA A 112 -2.52 3.05 4.45
C ALA A 112 -1.87 3.67 5.70
N ALA A 113 -0.63 3.27 5.99
CA ALA A 113 0.17 3.81 7.09
C ALA A 113 0.93 5.12 6.75
N LEU A 114 0.98 5.56 5.49
CA LEU A 114 1.87 6.64 5.05
C LEU A 114 1.24 8.04 5.20
N PHE A 115 -0.02 8.21 4.84
CA PHE A 115 -0.71 9.52 4.83
C PHE A 115 -1.77 9.66 5.94
N GLY A 116 -1.85 8.69 6.84
CA GLY A 116 -2.87 8.63 7.89
C GLY A 116 -4.25 8.23 7.35
N GLY A 117 -5.26 8.35 8.21
CA GLY A 117 -6.65 8.01 7.90
C GLY A 117 -7.08 6.59 8.25
N PHE A 118 -6.13 5.71 8.63
CA PHE A 118 -6.43 4.38 9.18
C PHE A 118 -6.00 4.30 10.66
N PRO A 119 -6.88 3.87 11.58
CA PRO A 119 -6.54 3.75 12.98
C PRO A 119 -5.65 2.52 13.25
N PRO A 120 -4.90 2.46 14.35
CA PRO A 120 -4.12 1.27 14.73
C PRO A 120 -4.93 -0.03 14.77
N SER A 121 -6.22 0.06 15.14
CA SER A 121 -7.15 -1.08 15.16
C SER A 121 -7.38 -1.70 13.78
N PHE A 122 -7.28 -0.93 12.69
CA PHE A 122 -7.34 -1.46 11.33
C PHE A 122 -6.18 -2.43 11.06
N PHE A 123 -4.96 -2.03 11.41
CA PHE A 123 -3.76 -2.85 11.21
C PHE A 123 -3.76 -4.09 12.12
N ALA A 124 -4.23 -3.95 13.36
CA ALA A 124 -4.38 -5.07 14.28
C ALA A 124 -5.39 -6.10 13.74
N ALA A 125 -6.58 -5.67 13.34
CA ALA A 125 -7.61 -6.54 12.77
C ALA A 125 -7.15 -7.22 11.47
N TYR A 126 -6.39 -6.51 10.62
CA TYR A 126 -5.77 -7.11 9.44
C TYR A 126 -4.80 -8.23 9.82
N ALA A 127 -3.90 -7.97 10.77
CA ALA A 127 -2.88 -8.92 11.20
C ALA A 127 -3.48 -10.18 11.85
N GLU A 128 -4.62 -10.05 12.54
CA GLU A 128 -5.37 -11.18 13.11
C GLU A 128 -5.93 -12.11 12.01
N GLN A 129 -6.48 -11.54 10.94
CA GLN A 129 -7.03 -12.32 9.83
C GLN A 129 -5.93 -12.87 8.91
N ARG A 130 -4.89 -12.07 8.69
CA ARG A 130 -3.79 -12.39 7.78
C ARG A 130 -2.46 -11.89 8.33
N PRO A 131 -1.76 -12.71 9.13
CA PRO A 131 -0.45 -12.38 9.64
C PRO A 131 0.55 -12.04 8.53
N LEU A 132 1.28 -10.94 8.69
CA LEU A 132 2.34 -10.53 7.78
C LEU A 132 3.61 -11.34 8.01
N ALA A 133 4.44 -11.44 6.97
CA ALA A 133 5.69 -12.18 7.08
C ALA A 133 6.66 -11.51 8.08
N PRO A 134 7.51 -12.29 8.79
CA PRO A 134 8.56 -11.73 9.64
C PRO A 134 9.39 -10.67 8.91
N GLY A 135 9.76 -9.59 9.60
CA GLY A 135 10.50 -8.45 9.01
C GLY A 135 9.65 -7.48 8.17
N HIS A 136 8.32 -7.55 8.19
CA HIS A 136 7.46 -6.62 7.43
C HIS A 136 7.64 -5.16 7.87
N GLU A 137 7.91 -4.92 9.16
CA GLU A 137 8.22 -3.59 9.68
C GLU A 137 9.49 -3.01 9.04
N ASP A 138 10.51 -3.85 8.80
CA ASP A 138 11.71 -3.46 8.07
C ASP A 138 11.47 -3.27 6.59
N ARG A 139 10.47 -3.92 5.98
CA ARG A 139 10.12 -3.73 4.56
C ARG A 139 9.21 -2.53 4.34
N ARG A 140 8.38 -2.15 5.32
CA ARG A 140 7.37 -1.09 5.18
C ARG A 140 7.95 0.21 4.58
N PRO A 141 9.09 0.76 5.05
CA PRO A 141 9.63 1.99 4.46
C PRO A 141 10.05 1.86 2.98
N LEU A 142 10.42 0.65 2.51
CA LEU A 142 10.71 0.40 1.10
C LEU A 142 9.44 0.39 0.25
N TYR A 143 8.36 -0.20 0.77
CA TYR A 143 7.05 -0.10 0.12
C TYR A 143 6.53 1.33 0.10
N GLN A 144 6.74 2.09 1.18
CA GLN A 144 6.40 3.52 1.21
C GLN A 144 7.23 4.33 0.21
N LEU A 145 8.48 3.95 -0.07
CA LEU A 145 9.33 4.65 -1.03
C LEU A 145 8.71 4.72 -2.42
N TYR A 146 8.02 3.66 -2.86
CA TYR A 146 7.29 3.66 -4.13
C TYR A 146 6.29 4.81 -4.19
N TYR A 147 5.44 4.94 -3.16
CA TYR A 147 4.44 6.01 -3.09
C TYR A 147 5.06 7.39 -2.91
N LEU A 148 6.12 7.51 -2.10
CA LEU A 148 6.84 8.76 -1.92
C LEU A 148 7.50 9.25 -3.23
N LEU A 149 8.06 8.36 -4.03
CA LEU A 149 8.61 8.71 -5.34
C LEU A 149 7.51 9.07 -6.35
N ALA A 150 6.37 8.37 -6.32
CA ALA A 150 5.21 8.75 -7.12
C ALA A 150 4.74 10.18 -6.76
N HIS A 151 4.65 10.50 -5.47
CA HIS A 151 4.28 11.82 -4.99
C HIS A 151 5.35 12.88 -5.29
N LEU A 152 6.63 12.54 -5.21
CA LEU A 152 7.73 13.41 -5.63
C LEU A 152 7.60 13.75 -7.13
N VAL A 153 7.30 12.76 -7.98
CA VAL A 153 7.08 12.92 -9.43
C VAL A 153 5.83 13.73 -9.77
N LEU A 154 4.78 13.66 -8.95
CA LEU A 154 3.53 14.38 -9.20
C LEU A 154 3.56 15.79 -8.59
N PHE A 155 3.88 15.89 -7.31
CA PHE A 155 3.69 17.10 -6.49
C PHE A 155 4.98 17.81 -6.09
N GLY A 156 6.15 17.19 -6.30
CA GLY A 156 7.45 17.84 -6.14
C GLY A 156 8.08 17.66 -4.76
N GLU A 157 8.99 18.57 -4.42
CA GLU A 157 10.00 18.39 -3.36
C GLU A 157 9.45 18.37 -1.93
N THR A 158 8.18 18.68 -1.70
CA THR A 158 7.53 18.52 -0.37
C THR A 158 7.68 17.09 0.17
N TYR A 159 7.77 16.09 -0.72
CA TYR A 159 7.95 14.67 -0.37
C TYR A 159 9.42 14.24 -0.28
N GLY A 160 10.34 15.09 -0.74
CA GLY A 160 11.78 14.82 -0.77
C GLY A 160 12.38 14.44 0.60
N PRO A 161 12.11 15.19 1.69
CA PRO A 161 12.62 14.85 3.01
C PRO A 161 12.18 13.46 3.52
N ALA A 162 11.00 13.00 3.10
CA ALA A 162 10.53 11.64 3.42
C ALA A 162 11.31 10.58 2.63
N VAL A 163 11.55 10.81 1.33
CA VAL A 163 12.44 9.98 0.52
C VAL A 163 13.83 9.90 1.16
N ASP A 164 14.38 11.03 1.63
CA ASP A 164 15.71 11.05 2.25
C ASP A 164 15.77 10.25 3.56
N ARG A 165 14.70 10.25 4.36
CA ARG A 165 14.62 9.42 5.58
C ARG A 165 14.71 7.94 5.24
N VAL A 166 14.00 7.50 4.21
CA VAL A 166 14.06 6.11 3.75
C VAL A 166 15.46 5.79 3.23
N LEU A 167 16.04 6.63 2.36
CA LEU A 167 17.37 6.40 1.82
C LEU A 167 18.45 6.35 2.92
N ARG A 168 18.35 7.20 3.95
CA ARG A 168 19.27 7.15 5.11
C ARG A 168 19.19 5.83 5.88
N ARG A 169 18.04 5.15 5.90
CA ARG A 169 17.88 3.88 6.60
C ARG A 169 18.64 2.73 5.92
N TYR A 170 18.66 2.70 4.58
CA TYR A 170 19.13 1.55 3.83
C TYR A 170 20.47 1.75 3.13
N VAL A 171 20.78 2.98 2.73
CA VAL A 171 21.98 3.36 1.95
C VAL A 171 22.55 4.69 2.44
N GLY A 172 22.34 4.97 3.73
CA GLY A 172 22.72 6.18 4.45
C GLY A 172 24.22 6.30 4.68
#